data_AF-A0A961NIJ6-F1
#
_entry.id   AF-A0A961NIJ6-F1
#
_cell.length_a   1.000
_cell.length_b   1.000
_cell.length_c   1.000
_cell.angle_alpha   90.00
_cell.angle_beta   90.00
_cell.angle_gamma   90.00
#
_symmetry.space_group_name_H-M   'P 1'
#
loop_
_entity.id
_entity.type
_entity.pdbx_description
1 polymer ?
#
loop_
_entity_poly.entity_id
_entity_poly.type
_entity_poly.pdbx_seq_one_letter_code
_entity_poly.pdbx_strand_id
1 'polypeptide(L)'
;MIRSPISPGRVALMLLGVLVLVHPVKSNAESAREQANNIDIARDAVVNINTTYFSYSYRNPWNRPVVRRASGTGFIISENRIITNAHVVSQANTLRVS
;
A
#
# COMPACT_ATOMS: atom_id res chain seq x y z
N MET A 1 -33.06 -24.08 -53.11
CA MET A 1 -32.05 -24.49 -52.11
C MET A 1 -31.84 -23.30 -51.16
N ILE A 2 -32.70 -23.16 -50.14
CA ILE A 2 -32.80 -21.94 -49.31
C ILE A 2 -32.15 -22.23 -47.96
N ARG A 3 -31.07 -21.50 -47.64
CA ARG A 3 -30.39 -21.57 -46.33
C ARG A 3 -31.31 -20.98 -45.27
N SER A 4 -31.55 -21.70 -44.19
CA SER A 4 -32.36 -21.22 -43.06
C SER A 4 -31.72 -20.02 -42.37
N PRO A 5 -32.52 -19.04 -41.88
CA PRO A 5 -32.00 -17.86 -41.21
C PRO A 5 -31.35 -18.25 -39.87
N ILE A 6 -30.19 -17.65 -39.59
CA ILE A 6 -29.43 -17.85 -38.36
C ILE A 6 -30.25 -17.30 -37.19
N SER A 7 -30.47 -18.10 -36.14
CA SER A 7 -31.28 -17.68 -34.98
C SER A 7 -30.57 -16.57 -34.18
N PRO A 8 -31.31 -15.61 -33.60
CA PRO A 8 -30.73 -14.49 -32.85
C PRO A 8 -29.84 -14.94 -31.69
N GLY A 9 -30.12 -16.07 -31.05
CA GLY A 9 -29.27 -16.64 -29.99
C GLY A 9 -27.89 -17.12 -30.47
N ARG A 10 -27.78 -17.59 -31.72
CA ARG A 10 -26.49 -17.99 -32.31
C ARG A 10 -25.62 -16.78 -32.66
N VAL A 11 -26.25 -15.67 -33.07
CA VAL A 11 -25.55 -14.40 -33.31
C VAL A 11 -25.02 -13.83 -31.99
N ALA A 12 -25.81 -13.84 -30.93
CA ALA A 12 -25.38 -13.39 -29.61
C ALA A 12 -24.19 -14.20 -29.05
N LEU A 13 -24.21 -15.53 -29.22
CA LEU A 13 -23.11 -16.39 -28.79
C LEU A 13 -21.82 -16.15 -29.62
N MET A 14 -21.94 -15.90 -30.92
CA MET A 14 -20.80 -15.52 -31.76
C MET A 14 -20.22 -14.16 -31.36
N LEU A 15 -21.06 -13.17 -31.05
CA LEU A 15 -20.61 -11.86 -30.57
C LEU A 15 -19.91 -11.94 -29.22
N LEU A 16 -20.42 -12.77 -28.29
CA LEU A 16 -19.79 -13.00 -26.99
C LEU A 16 -18.44 -13.73 -27.11
N GLY A 17 -18.34 -14.72 -28.00
CA GLY A 17 -17.09 -15.44 -28.28
C GLY A 17 -16.02 -14.55 -28.91
N VAL A 18 -16.41 -13.67 -29.84
CA VAL A 18 -15.50 -12.66 -30.42
C VAL A 18 -15.06 -11.65 -29.35
N LEU A 19 -15.97 -11.24 -28.47
CA LEU A 19 -15.65 -10.32 -27.37
C LEU A 19 -14.56 -10.92 -26.46
N VAL A 20 -14.66 -12.19 -26.06
CA VAL A 20 -13.66 -12.85 -25.20
C VAL A 20 -12.28 -12.98 -25.87
N LEU A 21 -12.23 -13.22 -27.18
CA LEU A 21 -10.98 -13.33 -27.94
C LEU A 21 -10.23 -12.00 -28.10
N VAL A 22 -10.92 -10.86 -27.98
CA VAL A 22 -10.33 -9.52 -28.11
C VAL A 22 -9.81 -8.98 -26.76
N HIS A 23 -10.18 -9.58 -25.63
CA HIS A 23 -9.64 -9.20 -24.32
C HIS A 23 -8.32 -9.93 -24.06
N PRO A 24 -7.18 -9.21 -23.94
CA PRO A 24 -5.91 -9.85 -23.62
C PRO A 24 -5.96 -10.45 -22.20
N VAL A 25 -5.84 -11.77 -22.11
CA VAL A 25 -5.55 -12.46 -20.83
C VAL A 25 -4.09 -12.20 -20.50
N LYS A 26 -3.85 -11.53 -19.36
CA LYS A 26 -2.49 -11.34 -18.84
C LYS A 26 -1.84 -12.70 -18.65
N SER A 27 -0.65 -12.87 -19.21
CA SER A 27 0.10 -14.13 -19.03
C SER A 27 0.54 -14.29 -17.57
N ASN A 28 0.87 -15.52 -17.18
CA ASN A 28 1.40 -15.80 -15.84
C ASN A 28 2.69 -14.99 -15.56
N ALA A 29 3.52 -14.77 -16.58
CA ALA A 29 4.75 -13.99 -16.45
C ALA A 29 4.46 -12.50 -16.21
N GLU A 30 3.44 -11.94 -16.87
CA GLU A 30 3.01 -10.55 -16.65
C GLU A 30 2.38 -10.37 -15.26
N SER A 31 1.56 -11.33 -14.82
CA SER A 31 0.98 -11.32 -13.47
C SER A 31 2.06 -11.39 -12.39
N ALA A 32 3.10 -12.21 -12.59
CA ALA A 32 4.24 -12.29 -11.66
C ALA A 32 5.05 -10.99 -11.60
N ARG A 33 5.26 -10.33 -12.75
CA ARG A 33 5.95 -9.03 -12.82
C ARG A 33 5.15 -7.93 -12.13
N GLU A 34 3.84 -7.88 -12.38
CA GLU A 34 2.94 -6.93 -11.71
C GLU A 34 2.95 -7.14 -10.19
N GLN A 35 2.91 -8.40 -9.73
CA GLN A 35 3.00 -8.71 -8.31
C GLN A 35 4.34 -8.25 -7.71
N ALA A 36 5.46 -8.48 -8.40
CA ALA A 36 6.78 -8.00 -7.96
C ALA A 36 6.82 -6.47 -7.83
N ASN A 37 6.35 -5.74 -8.86
CA ASN A 37 6.26 -4.29 -8.86
C ASN A 37 5.43 -3.75 -7.69
N ASN A 38 4.28 -4.39 -7.42
CA ASN A 38 3.41 -3.98 -6.30
C ASN A 38 4.10 -4.14 -4.94
N ILE A 39 4.95 -5.17 -4.78
CA ILE A 39 5.69 -5.35 -3.54
C ILE A 39 6.81 -4.31 -3.45
N ASP A 40 7.48 -3.95 -4.55
CA ASP A 40 8.52 -2.92 -4.54
C ASP A 40 7.93 -1.54 -4.20
N ILE A 41 6.78 -1.19 -4.78
CA ILE A 41 6.03 0.03 -4.39
C ILE A 41 5.69 0.00 -2.90
N ALA A 42 5.22 -1.14 -2.38
CA ALA A 42 4.88 -1.28 -0.98
C ALA A 42 6.11 -1.16 -0.06
N ARG A 43 7.28 -1.63 -0.50
CA ARG A 43 8.56 -1.51 0.21
C ARG A 43 9.07 -0.07 0.22
N ASP A 44 9.00 0.62 -0.91
CA ASP A 44 9.42 2.01 -1.04
C ASP A 44 8.53 2.97 -0.25
N ALA A 45 7.29 2.58 0.02
CA ALA A 45 6.39 3.32 0.89
C ALA A 45 6.72 3.20 2.40
N VAL A 46 7.60 2.28 2.79
CA VAL A 46 7.99 2.08 4.19
C VAL A 46 9.05 3.09 4.59
N VAL A 47 8.84 3.79 5.70
CA VAL A 47 9.77 4.80 6.22
C VAL A 47 10.19 4.48 7.65
N ASN A 48 11.42 4.83 8.00
CA ASN A 48 11.92 4.74 9.37
C ASN A 48 11.72 6.08 10.09
N ILE A 49 11.13 6.03 11.29
CA ILE A 49 10.80 7.19 12.11
C ILE A 49 11.69 7.15 13.35
N ASN A 50 12.54 8.15 13.49
CA ASN A 50 13.38 8.34 14.67
C ASN A 50 12.78 9.43 15.55
N THR A 51 12.48 9.08 16.80
CA THR A 51 11.83 9.93 17.78
C THR A 51 12.81 10.33 18.87
N THR A 52 12.94 11.63 19.12
CA THR A 52 13.63 12.15 20.31
C THR A 52 12.59 12.68 21.29
N TYR A 53 12.66 12.25 22.54
CA TYR A 53 11.69 12.58 23.59
C TYR A 53 12.38 12.83 24.93
N PHE A 54 11.66 13.48 25.84
CA PHE A 54 12.11 13.70 27.22
C PHE A 54 11.46 12.68 28.14
N SER A 55 12.27 11.94 28.89
CA SER A 55 11.81 10.99 29.90
C SER A 55 11.76 11.68 31.26
N TYR A 56 10.55 11.80 31.81
CA TYR A 56 10.27 12.44 33.10
C TYR A 56 10.10 11.40 34.20
N SER A 57 10.53 11.74 35.42
CA SER A 57 10.23 10.94 36.62
C SER A 57 8.86 11.32 37.18
N TYR A 58 7.91 10.39 37.18
CA TYR A 58 6.61 10.61 37.83
C TYR A 58 6.74 10.78 39.36
N ARG A 59 7.77 10.20 39.97
CA ARG A 59 8.03 10.32 41.41
C ARG A 59 8.61 11.68 41.79
N ASN A 60 9.43 12.27 40.91
CA ASN A 60 10.12 13.54 41.14
C ASN A 60 9.99 14.42 39.88
N PRO A 61 8.81 14.99 39.61
CA PRO A 61 8.52 15.69 38.35
C PRO A 61 9.31 17.00 38.17
N TRP A 62 9.82 17.58 39.27
CA TRP A 62 10.68 18.76 39.25
C TRP A 62 12.13 18.46 38.83
N ASN A 63 12.52 17.18 38.77
CA ASN A 63 13.84 16.83 38.29
C ASN A 63 13.96 17.06 36.78
N ARG A 64 15.17 17.45 36.35
CA ARG A 64 15.44 17.62 34.92
C ARG A 64 15.22 16.30 34.18
N PRO A 65 14.49 16.30 33.05
CA PRO A 65 14.25 15.09 32.29
C PRO A 65 15.52 14.62 31.57
N VAL A 66 15.56 13.33 31.24
CA VAL A 66 16.62 12.74 30.42
C VAL A 66 16.19 12.71 28.96
N VAL A 67 17.07 13.15 28.05
CA VAL A 67 16.81 13.05 26.61
C VAL A 67 16.99 11.61 26.16
N ARG A 68 15.99 11.07 25.46
CA ARG A 68 16.00 9.72 24.93
C ARG A 68 15.66 9.70 23.46
N ARG A 69 16.10 8.63 22.79
CA ARG A 69 15.82 8.36 21.39
C ARG A 69 15.22 6.97 21.24
N ALA A 70 14.27 6.85 20.33
CA ALA A 70 13.67 5.60 19.91
C ALA A 70 13.48 5.61 18.39
N SER A 71 13.26 4.44 17.81
CA SER A 71 12.95 4.28 16.38
C SER A 71 11.67 3.46 16.22
N GLY A 72 10.96 3.69 15.13
CA GLY A 72 9.80 2.92 14.71
C GLY A 72 9.62 3.03 13.20
N THR A 73 8.54 2.44 12.70
CA THR A 73 8.27 2.38 11.26
C THR A 73 6.94 3.05 10.95
N GLY A 74 6.81 3.60 9.76
CA GLY A 74 5.55 4.06 9.20
C GLY A 74 5.42 3.72 7.72
N PHE A 75 4.25 4.01 7.16
CA PHE A 75 3.97 3.82 5.74
C PHE A 75 3.44 5.13 5.17
N ILE A 76 3.92 5.50 3.98
CA ILE A 76 3.36 6.61 3.20
C ILE A 76 1.98 6.20 2.69
N ILE A 77 0.99 7.03 2.96
CA ILE A 77 -0.37 6.91 2.44
C ILE A 77 -0.67 8.10 1.53
N SER A 78 -1.89 8.15 0.98
CA SER A 78 -2.32 9.24 0.11
C SER A 78 -2.12 10.63 0.74
N GLU A 79 -1.95 11.64 -0.13
CA GLU A 79 -1.82 13.05 0.24
C GLU A 79 -0.59 13.35 1.10
N ASN A 80 0.55 12.72 0.81
CA ASN A 80 1.82 12.98 1.49
C ASN A 80 1.75 12.78 3.02
N ARG A 81 0.92 11.86 3.49
CA ARG A 81 0.80 11.51 4.91
C ARG A 81 1.55 10.22 5.24
N ILE A 82 1.93 10.07 6.50
CA ILE A 82 2.55 8.84 7.03
C ILE A 82 1.66 8.31 8.16
N ILE A 83 1.33 7.02 8.11
CA ILE A 83 0.67 6.32 9.22
C ILE A 83 1.71 5.53 10.04
N THR A 84 1.62 5.60 11.37
CA THR A 84 2.49 4.86 12.30
C THR A 84 1.75 4.55 13.59
N ASN A 85 2.36 3.76 14.46
CA ASN A 85 1.83 3.48 15.79
C ASN A 85 1.88 4.72 16.67
N ALA A 86 0.83 4.97 17.46
CA ALA A 86 0.76 6.12 18.36
C ALA A 86 1.91 6.16 19.38
N HIS A 87 2.38 5.00 19.84
CA HIS A 87 3.50 4.92 20.79
C HIS A 87 4.85 5.30 20.19
N VAL A 88 5.00 5.29 18.86
CA VAL A 88 6.25 5.68 18.19
C VAL A 88 6.45 7.19 18.31
N VAL A 89 5.37 7.96 18.33
CA VAL A 89 5.38 9.43 18.33
C VAL A 89 4.89 10.04 19.65
N SER A 90 4.44 9.23 20.61
CA SER A 90 3.98 9.75 21.90
C SER A 90 5.14 10.42 22.65
N GLN A 91 4.86 11.58 23.23
CA GLN A 91 5.84 12.39 23.98
C GLN A 91 7.04 12.89 23.15
N ALA A 92 6.97 12.80 21.82
CA ALA A 92 8.02 13.25 20.93
C ALA A 92 8.24 14.78 21.04
N ASN A 93 9.49 15.18 21.19
CA ASN A 93 9.91 16.56 21.00
C ASN A 93 10.31 16.80 19.53
N THR A 94 10.98 15.83 18.92
CA THR A 94 11.43 15.90 17.52
C THR A 94 11.25 14.55 16.84
N LEU A 95 10.79 14.57 15.59
CA LEU A 95 10.67 13.41 14.72
C LEU A 95 11.57 13.61 13.49
N ARG A 96 12.27 12.54 13.08
CA ARG A 96 13.07 12.50 11.85
C ARG A 96 12.67 11.28 11.04
N VAL A 97 12.29 11.51 9.79
CA VAL A 97 11.91 10.47 8.83
C VAL A 97 13.07 10.23 7.86
N SER A 98 13.36 8.96 7.59
CA SER A 98 14.39 8.51 6.64
C SER A 98 13.92 7.31 5.85
#